data_AF-K6U7S9-F1
#
_entry.id   AF-K6U7S9-F1
#
_cell.length_a   1.000
_cell.length_b   1.000
_cell.length_c   1.000
_cell.angle_alpha   90.00
_cell.angle_beta   90.00
_cell.angle_gamma   90.00
#
_symmetry.space_group_name_H-M   'P 1'
#
loop_
_entity.id
_entity.type
_entity.pdbx_description
1 polymer ?
#
loop_
_entity_poly.entity_id
_entity_poly.type
_entity_poly.pdbx_seq_one_letter_code
_entity_poly.pdbx_strand_id
1 'polypeptide(L)'
;MIDKKIKQLSIVNLLVLVFFPAFLILMTYLWSIQFRETIPPFLSFMVIILVVLIPIELGIILNFSKKENGKLNLQSAFIEHEKLLPKQIIGISIVLIVFAALVFTVISPIEHNFMFKTIFGEIPEYFKLSYFFNNYKNYSKSIIAISLVLYIICNGILGPIVEELYFRGLIMPRINRFGNWTPVIIAILFSAYHLFSPWEFITRIIACFPFVYCVYKKKNIYIGMVVHCILNMASAIIAITSLLSNSGFWQRI
;
A
#
# COMPACT_ATOMS: atom_id res chain seq x y z
N MET A 1 -31.25 2.62 15.17
CA MET A 1 -30.72 2.30 13.83
C MET A 1 -30.76 0.80 13.70
N ILE A 2 -31.38 0.25 12.66
CA ILE A 2 -31.50 -1.21 12.49
C ILE A 2 -30.08 -1.77 12.37
N ASP A 3 -29.74 -2.61 13.34
CA ASP A 3 -28.47 -3.32 13.48
C ASP A 3 -28.37 -4.37 12.36
N LYS A 4 -28.15 -3.91 11.13
CA LYS A 4 -27.93 -4.81 9.98
C LYS A 4 -26.56 -5.44 10.19
N LYS A 5 -26.56 -6.60 10.85
CA LYS A 5 -25.40 -7.45 11.07
C LYS A 5 -24.66 -7.63 9.74
N ILE A 6 -23.45 -7.06 9.64
CA ILE A 6 -22.66 -7.07 8.41
C ILE A 6 -22.40 -8.52 8.01
N LYS A 7 -22.71 -8.87 6.75
CA LYS A 7 -22.47 -10.20 6.22
C LYS A 7 -20.96 -10.50 6.25
N GLN A 8 -20.58 -11.51 7.03
CA GLN A 8 -19.20 -11.91 7.16
C GLN A 8 -18.74 -12.66 5.89
N LEU A 9 -17.52 -12.41 5.43
CA LEU A 9 -16.93 -13.05 4.24
C LEU A 9 -16.51 -14.49 4.55
N SER A 10 -16.84 -15.46 3.70
CA SER A 10 -16.20 -16.78 3.79
C SER A 10 -14.68 -16.65 3.61
N ILE A 11 -13.91 -17.65 4.08
CA ILE A 11 -12.45 -17.65 3.90
C ILE A 11 -12.09 -17.55 2.42
N VAL A 12 -12.79 -18.28 1.55
CA VAL A 12 -12.60 -18.22 0.10
C VAL A 12 -12.82 -16.80 -0.44
N ASN A 13 -13.93 -16.15 -0.08
CA ASN A 13 -14.21 -14.80 -0.56
C ASN A 13 -13.21 -13.77 -0.03
N LEU A 14 -12.75 -13.94 1.21
CA LEU A 14 -11.68 -13.11 1.78
C LEU A 14 -10.39 -13.24 0.97
N LEU A 15 -9.94 -14.47 0.72
CA LEU A 15 -8.71 -14.72 -0.05
C LEU A 15 -8.85 -14.21 -1.49
N VAL A 16 -10.01 -14.40 -2.13
CA VAL A 16 -10.26 -13.84 -3.47
C VAL A 16 -10.18 -12.32 -3.46
N LEU A 17 -10.83 -11.64 -2.50
CA LEU A 17 -10.80 -10.18 -2.41
C LEU A 17 -9.37 -9.65 -2.18
N VAL A 18 -8.58 -10.32 -1.34
CA VAL A 18 -7.20 -9.91 -1.10
C VAL A 18 -6.31 -10.19 -2.32
N PHE A 19 -6.31 -11.41 -2.83
CA PHE A 19 -5.30 -11.82 -3.80
C PHE A 19 -5.66 -11.54 -5.25
N PHE A 20 -6.95 -11.35 -5.60
CA PHE A 20 -7.31 -11.01 -6.98
C PHE A 20 -6.69 -9.68 -7.44
N PRO A 21 -6.80 -8.55 -6.70
CA PRO A 21 -6.13 -7.32 -7.11
C PRO A 21 -4.60 -7.47 -7.09
N ALA A 22 -4.04 -8.14 -6.08
CA ALA A 22 -2.60 -8.39 -5.98
C ALA A 22 -2.04 -9.13 -7.21
N PHE A 23 -2.68 -10.23 -7.62
CA PHE A 23 -2.27 -10.98 -8.80
C PHE A 23 -2.47 -10.16 -10.08
N LEU A 24 -3.54 -9.38 -10.18
CA LEU A 24 -3.78 -8.56 -11.36
C LEU A 24 -2.71 -7.46 -11.51
N ILE A 25 -2.31 -6.82 -10.42
CA ILE A 25 -1.18 -5.87 -10.39
C ILE A 25 0.11 -6.57 -10.80
N LEU A 26 0.45 -7.71 -10.18
CA LEU A 26 1.67 -8.45 -10.49
C LEU A 26 1.72 -8.89 -11.95
N MET A 27 0.64 -9.49 -12.47
CA MET A 27 0.59 -9.96 -13.86
C MET A 27 0.68 -8.80 -14.86
N THR A 28 0.00 -7.68 -14.58
CA THR A 28 0.11 -6.48 -15.42
C THR A 28 1.53 -5.91 -15.37
N TYR A 29 2.17 -5.94 -14.21
CA TYR A 29 3.55 -5.50 -14.06
C TYR A 29 4.51 -6.39 -14.83
N LEU A 30 4.41 -7.72 -14.68
CA LEU A 30 5.22 -8.68 -15.44
C LEU A 30 5.04 -8.51 -16.95
N TRP A 31 3.81 -8.29 -17.41
CA TRP A 31 3.54 -7.96 -18.81
C TRP A 31 4.19 -6.63 -19.22
N SER A 32 4.19 -5.62 -18.36
CA SER A 32 4.79 -4.31 -18.65
C SER A 32 6.31 -4.34 -18.84
N ILE A 33 7.00 -5.37 -18.31
CA ILE A 33 8.46 -5.52 -18.41
C ILE A 33 8.94 -5.62 -19.86
N GLN A 34 8.12 -6.08 -20.79
CA GLN A 34 8.48 -6.11 -22.22
C GLN A 34 8.74 -4.70 -22.79
N PHE A 35 8.21 -3.65 -22.15
CA PHE A 35 8.38 -2.26 -22.56
C PHE A 35 9.51 -1.54 -21.80
N ARG A 36 10.30 -2.26 -20.99
CA ARG A 36 11.27 -1.66 -20.06
C ARG A 36 12.35 -0.79 -20.72
N GLU A 37 12.65 -1.04 -21.99
CA GLU A 37 13.62 -0.27 -22.78
C GLU A 37 13.13 1.16 -23.05
N THR A 38 11.80 1.37 -23.07
CA THR A 38 11.15 2.67 -23.31
C THR A 38 10.58 3.26 -22.02
N ILE A 39 9.95 2.43 -21.18
CA ILE A 39 9.27 2.83 -19.95
C ILE A 39 9.96 2.12 -18.78
N PRO A 40 10.64 2.85 -17.87
CA PRO A 40 11.28 2.22 -16.72
C PRO A 40 10.27 1.39 -15.93
N PRO A 41 10.64 0.18 -15.45
CA PRO A 41 9.72 -0.64 -14.65
C PRO A 41 9.13 0.10 -13.46
N PHE A 42 9.89 1.01 -12.84
CA PHE A 42 9.38 1.89 -11.78
C PHE A 42 8.18 2.75 -12.23
N LEU A 43 8.29 3.41 -13.39
CA LEU A 43 7.20 4.21 -13.94
C LEU A 43 6.00 3.33 -14.30
N SER A 44 6.24 2.17 -14.90
CA SER A 44 5.19 1.18 -15.19
C SER A 44 4.43 0.80 -13.93
N PHE A 45 5.14 0.53 -12.82
CA PHE A 45 4.51 0.21 -11.54
C PHE A 45 3.65 1.37 -11.00
N MET A 46 4.12 2.62 -11.08
CA MET A 46 3.34 3.79 -10.69
C MET A 46 2.06 3.96 -11.53
N VAL A 47 2.17 3.75 -12.85
CA VAL A 47 1.00 3.77 -13.75
C VAL A 47 0.03 2.65 -13.41
N ILE A 48 0.51 1.45 -13.10
CA ILE A 48 -0.34 0.31 -12.72
C ILE A 48 -1.08 0.60 -11.42
N ILE A 49 -0.45 1.23 -10.42
CA ILE A 49 -1.17 1.68 -9.22
C ILE A 49 -2.34 2.61 -9.61
N LEU A 50 -2.08 3.57 -10.49
CA LEU A 50 -3.08 4.55 -10.92
C LEU A 50 -4.24 3.95 -11.72
N VAL A 51 -3.95 3.07 -12.68
CA VAL A 51 -4.95 2.63 -13.68
C VAL A 51 -5.48 1.22 -13.44
N VAL A 52 -4.85 0.44 -12.55
CA VAL A 52 -5.25 -0.93 -12.22
C VAL A 52 -5.66 -1.02 -10.75
N LEU A 53 -4.73 -0.82 -9.81
CA LEU A 53 -4.99 -1.00 -8.37
C LEU A 53 -6.17 -0.12 -7.90
N ILE A 54 -6.04 1.19 -8.09
CA ILE A 54 -7.02 2.16 -7.60
C ILE A 54 -8.42 1.89 -8.20
N PRO A 55 -8.59 1.76 -9.53
CA PRO A 55 -9.90 1.48 -10.11
C PRO A 55 -10.51 0.15 -9.68
N ILE A 56 -9.71 -0.91 -9.52
CA ILE A 56 -10.22 -2.22 -9.11
C ILE A 56 -10.74 -2.17 -7.67
N GLU A 57 -9.94 -1.67 -6.73
CA GLU A 57 -10.32 -1.64 -5.32
C GLU A 57 -11.52 -0.73 -5.10
N LEU A 58 -11.54 0.46 -5.71
CA LEU A 58 -12.71 1.34 -5.69
C LEU A 58 -13.93 0.69 -6.36
N GLY A 59 -13.76 0.04 -7.51
CA GLY A 59 -14.82 -0.68 -8.21
C GLY A 59 -15.44 -1.78 -7.35
N ILE A 60 -14.63 -2.52 -6.59
CA ILE A 60 -15.11 -3.51 -5.63
C ILE A 60 -15.88 -2.84 -4.49
N ILE A 61 -15.37 -1.76 -3.90
CA ILE A 61 -16.08 -1.00 -2.85
C ILE A 61 -17.44 -0.50 -3.37
N LEU A 62 -17.47 0.09 -4.57
CA LEU A 62 -18.69 0.58 -5.20
C LEU A 62 -19.71 -0.55 -5.44
N ASN A 63 -19.25 -1.73 -5.85
CA ASN A 63 -20.10 -2.91 -6.03
C ASN A 63 -20.67 -3.41 -4.69
N PHE A 64 -19.88 -3.39 -3.62
CA PHE A 64 -20.37 -3.71 -2.28
C PHE A 64 -21.44 -2.70 -1.82
N SER A 65 -21.18 -1.41 -1.98
CA SER A 65 -22.16 -0.36 -1.65
C SER A 65 -23.46 -0.55 -2.43
N LYS A 66 -23.38 -0.76 -3.74
CA LYS A 66 -24.56 -1.01 -4.58
C LYS A 66 -25.38 -2.21 -4.09
N LYS A 67 -24.73 -3.29 -3.66
CA LYS A 67 -25.41 -4.49 -3.13
C LYS A 67 -26.02 -4.29 -1.75
N GLU A 68 -25.42 -3.46 -0.90
CA GLU A 68 -25.82 -3.29 0.50
C GLU A 68 -26.83 -2.16 0.72
N ASN A 69 -26.69 -1.06 -0.03
CA ASN A 69 -27.50 0.15 0.12
C ASN A 69 -28.17 0.64 -1.18
N GLY A 70 -27.94 -0.04 -2.31
CA GLY A 70 -28.54 0.31 -3.61
C GLY A 70 -27.86 1.45 -4.37
N LYS A 71 -26.77 2.04 -3.86
CA LYS A 71 -26.11 3.23 -4.43
C LYS A 71 -24.63 2.99 -4.76
N LEU A 72 -24.14 3.60 -5.84
CA LEU A 72 -22.72 3.62 -6.19
C LEU A 72 -21.99 4.70 -5.38
N ASN A 73 -21.52 4.33 -4.18
CA ASN A 73 -20.78 5.23 -3.29
C ASN A 73 -19.74 4.45 -2.45
N LEU A 74 -19.02 5.13 -1.56
CA LEU A 74 -17.99 4.51 -0.72
C LEU A 74 -18.50 4.07 0.67
N GLN A 75 -19.81 4.12 0.92
CA GLN A 75 -20.37 3.93 2.26
C GLN A 75 -20.05 2.56 2.86
N SER A 76 -19.89 1.52 2.03
CA SER A 76 -19.50 0.18 2.50
C SER A 76 -18.11 0.10 3.13
N ALA A 77 -17.24 1.08 2.87
CA ALA A 77 -15.94 1.22 3.52
C ALA A 77 -15.99 2.01 4.85
N PHE A 78 -17.15 2.56 5.22
CA PHE A 78 -17.34 3.37 6.43
C PHE A 78 -18.41 2.79 7.38
N ILE A 79 -18.85 1.54 7.18
CA ILE A 79 -20.01 0.98 7.88
C ILE A 79 -19.87 1.03 9.40
N GLU A 80 -18.71 0.66 9.94
CA GLU A 80 -18.45 0.68 11.37
C GLU A 80 -17.68 1.93 11.82
N HIS A 81 -17.54 2.94 10.95
CA HIS A 81 -16.66 4.07 11.22
C HIS A 81 -17.19 4.96 12.36
N GLU A 82 -16.37 5.14 13.40
CA GLU A 82 -16.64 6.03 14.53
C GLU A 82 -15.86 7.33 14.39
N LYS A 83 -16.50 8.46 14.72
CA LYS A 83 -15.85 9.77 14.69
C LYS A 83 -14.85 9.88 15.84
N LEU A 84 -13.66 10.39 15.54
CA LEU A 84 -12.67 10.80 16.53
C LEU A 84 -12.33 12.27 16.35
N LEU A 85 -11.88 12.91 17.44
CA LEU A 85 -11.35 14.27 17.35
C LEU A 85 -10.05 14.26 16.53
N PRO A 86 -9.82 15.23 15.64
CA PRO A 86 -8.60 15.28 14.82
C PRO A 86 -7.30 15.22 15.64
N LYS A 87 -7.27 15.85 16.82
CA LYS A 87 -6.12 15.80 17.73
C LYS A 87 -5.81 14.38 18.23
N GLN A 88 -6.82 13.54 18.44
CA GLN A 88 -6.63 12.15 18.84
C GLN A 88 -6.06 11.32 17.68
N ILE A 89 -6.58 11.53 16.47
CA ILE A 89 -6.06 10.87 15.26
C ILE A 89 -4.59 11.23 15.06
N ILE A 90 -4.24 12.52 15.13
CA ILE A 90 -2.87 13.00 14.98
C ILE A 90 -1.96 12.44 16.08
N GLY A 91 -2.35 12.54 17.35
CA GLY A 91 -1.53 12.06 18.47
C GLY A 91 -1.25 10.55 18.39
N ILE A 92 -2.27 9.75 18.08
CA ILE A 92 -2.12 8.30 17.86
C ILE A 92 -1.21 8.04 16.64
N SER A 93 -1.42 8.75 15.54
CA SER A 93 -0.66 8.55 14.30
C SER A 93 0.82 8.85 14.48
N ILE A 94 1.20 9.89 15.24
CA ILE A 94 2.62 10.21 15.50
C ILE A 94 3.35 9.03 16.14
N VAL A 95 2.78 8.44 17.19
CA VAL A 95 3.39 7.29 17.88
C VAL A 95 3.53 6.09 16.93
N LEU A 96 2.50 5.82 16.13
CA LEU A 96 2.50 4.72 15.18
C LEU A 96 3.48 4.92 14.03
N ILE A 97 3.63 6.15 13.53
CA ILE A 97 4.59 6.50 12.49
C ILE A 97 6.01 6.30 13.00
N VAL A 98 6.33 6.79 14.21
CA VAL A 98 7.67 6.60 14.81
C VAL A 98 7.98 5.12 14.96
N PHE A 99 7.03 4.33 15.50
CA PHE A 99 7.21 2.89 15.64
C PHE A 99 7.45 2.22 14.28
N ALA A 100 6.60 2.47 13.29
CA ALA A 100 6.73 1.87 11.97
C ALA A 100 8.03 2.30 11.28
N ALA A 101 8.42 3.57 11.38
CA ALA A 101 9.68 4.07 10.82
C ALA A 101 10.89 3.37 11.44
N LEU A 102 10.91 3.14 12.75
CA LEU A 102 11.96 2.36 13.42
C LEU A 102 11.99 0.92 12.92
N VAL A 103 10.84 0.27 12.78
CA VAL A 103 10.74 -1.10 12.24
C VAL A 103 11.28 -1.17 10.81
N PHE A 104 10.86 -0.26 9.92
CA PHE A 104 11.35 -0.22 8.54
C PHE A 104 12.86 0.09 8.49
N THR A 105 13.38 0.94 9.37
CA THR A 105 14.81 1.29 9.38
C THR A 105 15.68 0.14 9.88
N VAL A 106 15.22 -0.62 10.86
CA VAL A 106 16.02 -1.67 11.51
C VAL A 106 15.79 -3.04 10.88
N ILE A 107 14.53 -3.43 10.66
CA ILE A 107 14.15 -4.79 10.25
C ILE A 107 14.18 -4.94 8.72
N SER A 108 13.71 -3.95 7.95
CA SER A 108 13.66 -4.06 6.48
C SER A 108 15.02 -4.41 5.87
N PRO A 109 16.15 -3.75 6.24
CA PRO A 109 17.45 -4.10 5.65
C PRO A 109 17.89 -5.53 5.97
N ILE A 110 17.56 -6.03 7.17
CA ILE A 110 17.92 -7.39 7.60
C ILE A 110 17.11 -8.40 6.77
N GLU A 111 15.79 -8.20 6.70
CA GLU A 111 14.91 -9.07 5.92
C GLU A 111 15.27 -9.04 4.44
N HIS A 112 15.44 -7.85 3.86
CA HIS A 112 15.82 -7.67 2.46
C HIS A 112 17.12 -8.42 2.14
N ASN A 113 18.18 -8.23 2.93
CA ASN A 113 19.46 -8.91 2.73
C ASN A 113 19.33 -10.43 2.85
N PHE A 114 18.58 -10.92 3.83
CA PHE A 114 18.33 -12.35 3.99
C PHE A 114 17.58 -12.93 2.78
N MET A 115 16.49 -12.29 2.37
CA MET A 115 15.61 -12.76 1.30
C MET A 115 16.32 -12.75 -0.06
N PHE A 116 17.10 -11.73 -0.38
CA PHE A 116 17.90 -11.69 -1.63
C PHE A 116 19.09 -12.64 -1.60
N LYS A 117 19.65 -12.97 -0.43
CA LYS A 117 20.70 -13.99 -0.34
C LYS A 117 20.17 -15.42 -0.53
N THR A 118 18.91 -15.67 -0.15
CA THR A 118 18.37 -17.04 -0.02
C THR A 118 17.36 -17.42 -1.08
N ILE A 119 16.43 -16.52 -1.43
CA ILE A 119 15.26 -16.83 -2.27
C ILE A 119 15.29 -16.00 -3.56
N PHE A 120 15.65 -14.72 -3.48
CA PHE A 120 15.51 -13.77 -4.57
C PHE A 120 16.83 -13.34 -5.23
N GLY A 121 17.91 -14.11 -5.03
CA GLY A 121 19.25 -13.76 -5.55
C GLY A 121 19.31 -13.68 -7.07
N GLU A 122 18.42 -14.39 -7.77
CA GLU A 122 18.33 -14.41 -9.23
C GLU A 122 17.32 -13.39 -9.79
N ILE A 123 16.61 -12.65 -8.93
CA ILE A 123 15.67 -11.63 -9.42
C ILE A 123 16.46 -10.51 -10.12
N PRO A 124 16.10 -10.16 -11.37
CA PRO A 124 16.79 -9.10 -12.09
C PRO A 124 16.73 -7.76 -11.36
N GLU A 125 17.84 -7.01 -11.37
CA GLU A 125 17.96 -5.74 -10.64
C GLU A 125 16.87 -4.72 -10.97
N TYR A 126 16.34 -4.72 -12.21
CA TYR A 126 15.30 -3.79 -12.63
C TYR A 126 13.94 -3.99 -11.93
N PHE A 127 13.74 -5.12 -11.23
CA PHE A 127 12.58 -5.31 -10.34
C PHE A 127 12.71 -4.51 -9.04
N LYS A 128 13.93 -4.14 -8.63
CA LYS A 128 14.15 -3.36 -7.42
C LYS A 128 13.84 -1.89 -7.70
N LEU A 129 13.08 -1.29 -6.80
CA LEU A 129 12.76 0.15 -6.83
C LEU A 129 14.02 1.03 -6.96
N SER A 130 15.10 0.65 -6.28
CA SER A 130 16.39 1.34 -6.30
C SER A 130 17.03 1.41 -7.69
N TYR A 131 16.70 0.49 -8.61
CA TYR A 131 17.27 0.49 -9.96
C TYR A 131 16.98 1.79 -10.72
N PHE A 132 15.75 2.32 -10.59
CA PHE A 132 15.40 3.59 -11.22
C PHE A 132 16.25 4.75 -10.68
N PHE A 133 16.37 4.86 -9.36
CA PHE A 133 17.11 5.94 -8.71
C PHE A 133 18.62 5.84 -8.96
N ASN A 134 19.16 4.63 -9.13
CA ASN A 134 20.56 4.41 -9.45
C ASN A 134 20.89 4.64 -10.95
N ASN A 135 19.90 4.45 -11.84
CA ASN A 135 20.09 4.51 -13.29
C ASN A 135 19.31 5.66 -13.95
N TYR A 136 18.91 6.68 -13.19
CA TYR A 136 18.05 7.77 -13.69
C TYR A 136 18.63 8.49 -14.93
N LYS A 137 19.96 8.52 -15.06
CA LYS A 137 20.68 9.12 -16.19
C LYS A 137 20.37 8.46 -17.54
N ASN A 138 19.87 7.23 -17.54
CA ASN A 138 19.49 6.51 -18.75
C ASN A 138 18.13 6.97 -19.30
N TYR A 139 17.37 7.76 -18.53
CA TYR A 139 16.03 8.19 -18.91
C TYR A 139 15.98 9.67 -19.31
N SER A 140 14.93 10.03 -20.06
CA SER A 140 14.66 11.41 -20.44
C SER A 140 14.16 12.22 -19.24
N LYS A 141 14.29 13.56 -19.32
CA LYS A 141 13.82 14.49 -18.27
C LYS A 141 12.32 14.31 -17.98
N SER A 142 11.51 14.08 -19.03
CA SER A 142 10.07 13.85 -18.90
C SER A 142 9.75 12.55 -18.15
N ILE A 143 10.45 11.45 -18.46
CA ILE A 143 10.27 10.18 -17.75
C ILE A 143 10.63 10.34 -16.27
N ILE A 144 11.74 11.01 -15.96
CA ILE A 144 12.13 11.28 -14.57
C ILE A 144 11.03 12.07 -13.86
N ALA A 145 10.63 13.21 -14.43
CA ALA A 145 9.63 14.09 -13.81
C ALA A 145 8.29 13.37 -13.57
N ILE A 146 7.76 12.67 -14.58
CA ILE A 146 6.51 11.91 -14.45
C ILE A 146 6.64 10.82 -13.40
N SER A 147 7.76 10.11 -13.36
CA SER A 147 7.99 9.04 -12.36
C SER A 147 7.97 9.60 -10.93
N LEU A 148 8.63 10.74 -10.67
CA LEU A 148 8.65 11.33 -9.34
C LEU A 148 7.28 11.88 -8.93
N VAL A 149 6.57 12.53 -9.86
CA VAL A 149 5.21 13.04 -9.60
C VAL A 149 4.25 11.89 -9.29
N LEU A 150 4.24 10.85 -10.12
CA LEU A 150 3.39 9.69 -9.87
C LEU A 150 3.82 8.91 -8.63
N TYR A 151 5.10 8.93 -8.26
CA TYR A 151 5.54 8.31 -7.00
C TYR A 151 4.91 8.99 -5.78
N ILE A 152 4.91 10.32 -5.75
CA ILE A 152 4.27 11.10 -4.68
C ILE A 152 2.75 10.91 -4.69
N ILE A 153 2.11 10.97 -5.85
CA ILE A 153 0.65 10.91 -5.96
C ILE A 153 0.14 9.49 -5.73
N CYS A 154 0.62 8.51 -6.50
CA CYS A 154 0.11 7.15 -6.52
C CYS A 154 0.59 6.34 -5.33
N ASN A 155 1.90 6.31 -5.06
CA ASN A 155 2.43 5.55 -3.92
C ASN A 155 2.30 6.30 -2.60
N GLY A 156 2.46 7.63 -2.61
CA GLY A 156 2.44 8.44 -1.38
C GLY A 156 1.04 8.75 -0.84
N ILE A 157 0.02 8.88 -1.69
CA ILE A 157 -1.30 9.38 -1.28
C ILE A 157 -2.44 8.47 -1.75
N LEU A 158 -2.68 8.38 -3.06
CA LEU A 158 -3.90 7.76 -3.59
C LEU A 158 -3.95 6.25 -3.34
N GLY A 159 -2.85 5.53 -3.57
CA GLY A 159 -2.72 4.10 -3.27
C GLY A 159 -3.03 3.82 -1.79
N PRO A 160 -2.27 4.41 -0.85
CA PRO A 160 -2.53 4.24 0.58
C PRO A 160 -3.97 4.54 1.01
N ILE A 161 -4.58 5.62 0.51
CA ILE A 161 -5.98 5.95 0.84
C ILE A 161 -6.92 4.84 0.37
N VAL A 162 -6.77 4.37 -0.87
CA VAL A 162 -7.63 3.34 -1.44
C VAL A 162 -7.43 2.01 -0.74
N GLU A 163 -6.19 1.64 -0.43
CA GLU A 163 -5.88 0.43 0.34
C GLU A 163 -6.47 0.48 1.75
N GLU A 164 -6.45 1.64 2.43
CA GLU A 164 -7.09 1.79 3.74
C GLU A 164 -8.62 1.69 3.66
N LEU A 165 -9.23 2.28 2.63
CA LEU A 165 -10.67 2.07 2.35
C LEU A 165 -10.97 0.60 2.09
N TYR A 166 -10.10 -0.09 1.36
CA TYR A 166 -10.29 -1.46 0.94
C TYR A 166 -10.08 -2.46 2.09
N PHE A 167 -8.89 -2.48 2.69
CA PHE A 167 -8.54 -3.44 3.74
C PHE A 167 -9.21 -3.12 5.06
N ARG A 168 -9.16 -1.87 5.53
CA ARG A 168 -9.61 -1.50 6.88
C ARG A 168 -11.05 -1.04 6.87
N GLY A 169 -11.49 -0.37 5.80
CA GLY A 169 -12.87 0.06 5.65
C GLY A 169 -13.82 -1.05 5.20
N LEU A 170 -13.47 -1.78 4.14
CA LEU A 170 -14.34 -2.80 3.54
C LEU A 170 -14.12 -4.20 4.13
N ILE A 171 -12.89 -4.71 4.10
CA ILE A 171 -12.63 -6.12 4.43
C ILE A 171 -12.70 -6.37 5.95
N MET A 172 -12.02 -5.54 6.75
CA MET A 172 -11.85 -5.76 8.19
C MET A 172 -13.19 -5.91 8.96
N PRO A 173 -14.23 -5.08 8.77
CA PRO A 173 -15.54 -5.27 9.42
C PRO A 173 -16.22 -6.59 9.03
N ARG A 174 -15.95 -7.09 7.82
CA ARG A 174 -16.55 -8.31 7.25
C ARG A 174 -15.83 -9.58 7.66
N ILE A 175 -14.79 -9.50 8.48
CA ILE A 175 -14.14 -10.67 9.10
C ILE A 175 -14.08 -10.57 10.62
N ASN A 176 -14.83 -9.64 11.22
CA ASN A 176 -14.87 -9.39 12.66
C ASN A 176 -15.34 -10.61 13.49
N ARG A 177 -15.87 -11.67 12.87
CA ARG A 177 -16.09 -12.97 13.54
C ARG A 177 -14.84 -13.57 14.22
N PHE A 178 -13.64 -13.14 13.81
CA PHE A 178 -12.38 -13.56 14.44
C PHE A 178 -12.00 -12.71 15.67
N GLY A 179 -12.83 -11.72 16.04
CA GLY A 179 -12.65 -10.90 17.23
C GLY A 179 -11.27 -10.25 17.29
N ASN A 180 -10.56 -10.43 18.40
CA ASN A 180 -9.22 -9.84 18.61
C ASN A 180 -8.14 -10.36 17.64
N TRP A 181 -8.37 -11.46 16.92
CA TRP A 181 -7.46 -11.92 15.86
C TRP A 181 -7.64 -11.19 14.53
N THR A 182 -8.76 -10.50 14.33
CA THR A 182 -9.05 -9.71 13.12
C THR A 182 -7.87 -8.80 12.70
N PRO A 183 -7.30 -7.94 13.56
CA PRO A 183 -6.18 -7.09 13.18
C PRO A 183 -4.90 -7.87 12.81
N VAL A 184 -4.66 -9.04 13.44
CA VAL A 184 -3.53 -9.91 13.09
C VAL A 184 -3.72 -10.48 11.69
N ILE A 185 -4.91 -11.02 11.40
CA ILE A 185 -5.26 -11.58 10.09
C ILE A 185 -5.16 -10.51 9.00
N ILE A 186 -5.67 -9.30 9.24
CA ILE A 186 -5.56 -8.18 8.28
C ILE A 186 -4.10 -7.78 8.07
N ALA A 187 -3.27 -7.69 9.11
CA ALA A 187 -1.86 -7.35 8.95
C ALA A 187 -1.10 -8.39 8.10
N ILE A 188 -1.35 -9.68 8.33
CA ILE A 188 -0.76 -10.78 7.54
C ILE A 188 -1.25 -10.73 6.09
N LEU A 189 -2.56 -10.61 5.86
CA LEU A 189 -3.14 -10.57 4.52
C LEU A 189 -2.69 -9.33 3.75
N PHE A 190 -2.63 -8.17 4.41
CA PHE A 190 -2.11 -6.94 3.82
C PHE A 190 -0.62 -7.07 3.48
N SER A 191 0.17 -7.75 4.29
CA SER A 191 1.57 -8.02 3.94
C SER A 191 1.68 -8.98 2.74
N ALA A 192 0.92 -10.09 2.76
CA ALA A 192 0.90 -11.08 1.68
C ALA A 192 0.37 -10.54 0.34
N TYR A 193 -0.51 -9.54 0.39
CA TYR A 193 -1.02 -8.81 -0.77
C TYR A 193 0.11 -8.16 -1.60
N HIS A 194 1.23 -7.80 -0.98
CA HIS A 194 2.34 -7.12 -1.64
C HIS A 194 3.28 -8.07 -2.38
N LEU A 195 2.74 -8.80 -3.35
CA LEU A 195 3.47 -9.76 -4.18
C LEU A 195 4.62 -9.12 -4.99
N PHE A 196 4.62 -7.80 -5.16
CA PHE A 196 5.67 -7.04 -5.83
C PHE A 196 6.93 -6.84 -4.95
N SER A 197 6.78 -6.91 -3.64
CA SER A 197 7.87 -6.68 -2.67
C SER A 197 7.83 -7.75 -1.55
N PRO A 198 7.91 -9.04 -1.91
CA PRO A 198 7.77 -10.15 -0.96
C PRO A 198 8.91 -10.20 0.08
N TRP A 199 10.01 -9.50 -0.18
CA TRP A 199 11.17 -9.38 0.72
C TRP A 199 10.97 -8.40 1.89
N GLU A 200 9.78 -7.83 2.05
CA GLU A 200 9.41 -7.01 3.22
C GLU A 200 8.21 -7.59 4.00
N PHE A 201 7.95 -8.88 3.84
CA PHE A 201 6.75 -9.53 4.37
C PHE A 201 6.67 -9.45 5.90
N ILE A 202 7.75 -9.83 6.60
CA ILE A 202 7.82 -9.82 8.06
C ILE A 202 7.86 -8.38 8.58
N THR A 203 8.64 -7.51 7.95
CA THR A 203 8.75 -6.10 8.29
C THR A 203 7.38 -5.43 8.24
N ARG A 204 6.59 -5.64 7.17
CA ARG A 204 5.25 -5.08 7.04
C ARG A 204 4.28 -5.61 8.09
N ILE A 205 4.35 -6.90 8.45
CA ILE A 205 3.50 -7.44 9.54
C ILE A 205 3.79 -6.68 10.84
N ILE A 206 5.05 -6.56 11.22
CA ILE A 206 5.45 -5.92 12.48
C ILE A 206 5.12 -4.43 12.45
N ALA A 207 5.46 -3.72 11.38
CA ALA A 207 5.24 -2.28 11.23
C ALA A 207 3.75 -1.94 11.17
N CYS A 208 2.95 -2.73 10.43
CA CYS A 208 1.55 -2.42 10.20
C CYS A 208 0.63 -2.85 11.34
N PHE A 209 0.96 -3.94 12.04
CA PHE A 209 0.07 -4.50 13.06
C PHE A 209 -0.42 -3.48 14.09
N PRO A 210 0.43 -2.61 14.69
CA PRO A 210 -0.04 -1.65 15.68
C PRO A 210 -1.06 -0.65 15.14
N PHE A 211 -0.85 -0.10 13.93
CA PHE A 211 -1.82 0.85 13.39
C PHE A 211 -3.10 0.16 12.91
N VAL A 212 -3.00 -1.07 12.38
CA VAL A 212 -4.18 -1.90 12.07
C VAL A 212 -4.98 -2.17 13.33
N TYR A 213 -4.32 -2.50 14.43
CA TYR A 213 -4.96 -2.72 15.73
C TYR A 213 -5.64 -1.44 16.26
N CYS A 214 -4.99 -0.28 16.13
CA CYS A 214 -5.60 1.00 16.50
C CYS A 214 -6.83 1.30 15.65
N VAL A 215 -6.79 1.11 14.33
CA VAL A 215 -7.94 1.29 13.44
C VAL A 215 -9.08 0.34 13.84
N TYR A 216 -8.78 -0.92 14.15
CA TYR A 216 -9.74 -1.91 14.62
C TYR A 216 -10.40 -1.50 15.95
N LYS A 217 -9.62 -1.09 16.96
CA LYS A 217 -10.14 -0.73 18.28
C LYS A 217 -10.86 0.61 18.31
N LYS A 218 -10.41 1.57 17.51
CA LYS A 218 -11.02 2.92 17.44
C LYS A 218 -12.09 3.04 16.36
N LYS A 219 -12.23 2.00 15.53
CA LYS A 219 -13.08 1.96 14.33
C LYS A 219 -12.95 3.22 13.47
N ASN A 220 -11.73 3.71 13.30
CA ASN A 220 -11.49 4.96 12.57
C ASN A 220 -10.35 4.77 11.56
N ILE A 221 -10.72 4.65 10.29
CA ILE A 221 -9.78 4.41 9.18
C ILE A 221 -8.84 5.59 8.91
N TYR A 222 -9.16 6.80 9.38
CA TYR A 222 -8.29 7.96 9.16
C TYR A 222 -6.98 7.84 9.93
N ILE A 223 -6.94 7.08 11.03
CA ILE A 223 -5.67 6.74 11.70
C ILE A 223 -4.76 5.99 10.71
N GLY A 224 -5.30 4.95 10.07
CA GLY A 224 -4.57 4.17 9.07
C GLY A 224 -4.15 5.01 7.87
N MET A 225 -5.06 5.83 7.33
CA MET A 225 -4.77 6.71 6.18
C MET A 225 -3.62 7.68 6.48
N VAL A 226 -3.64 8.35 7.63
CA VAL A 226 -2.60 9.30 8.02
C VAL A 226 -1.26 8.59 8.18
N VAL A 227 -1.22 7.49 8.93
CA VAL A 227 0.02 6.72 9.15
C VAL A 227 0.58 6.21 7.82
N HIS A 228 -0.24 5.58 7.00
CA HIS A 228 0.16 4.95 5.74
C HIS A 228 0.63 5.99 4.72
N CYS A 229 -0.13 7.08 4.52
CA CYS A 229 0.28 8.15 3.61
C CYS A 229 1.59 8.80 4.07
N ILE A 230 1.75 9.09 5.37
CA ILE A 230 2.97 9.75 5.86
C ILE A 230 4.19 8.83 5.69
N LEU A 231 4.09 7.53 5.99
CA LEU A 231 5.20 6.59 5.80
C LEU A 231 5.61 6.49 4.33
N ASN A 232 4.65 6.35 3.41
CA ASN A 232 4.96 6.27 1.98
C ASN A 232 5.47 7.60 1.42
N MET A 233 4.92 8.72 1.88
CA MET A 233 5.40 10.05 1.52
C MET A 233 6.82 10.29 2.03
N ALA A 234 7.13 9.89 3.27
CA ALA A 234 8.48 9.99 3.82
C ALA A 234 9.48 9.17 3.01
N SER A 235 9.14 7.91 2.67
CA SER A 235 9.94 7.08 1.78
C SER A 235 10.16 7.76 0.41
N ALA A 236 9.10 8.33 -0.17
CA ALA A 236 9.20 9.01 -1.46
C ALA A 236 10.07 10.27 -1.40
N ILE A 237 9.91 11.10 -0.37
CA ILE A 237 10.73 12.30 -0.15
C ILE A 237 12.19 11.93 0.09
N ILE A 238 12.48 10.88 0.87
CA ILE A 238 13.86 10.43 1.10
C ILE A 238 14.52 9.98 -0.21
N ALA A 239 13.81 9.20 -1.02
CA ALA A 239 14.32 8.74 -2.32
C ALA A 239 14.56 9.93 -3.29
N ILE A 240 13.63 10.88 -3.34
CA ILE A 240 13.76 12.08 -4.18
C ILE A 240 14.89 12.98 -3.69
N THR A 241 14.99 13.25 -2.39
CA THR A 241 16.06 14.11 -1.85
C THR A 241 17.44 13.48 -2.05
N SER A 242 17.57 12.17 -1.88
CA SER A 242 18.78 11.42 -2.23
C SER A 242 19.16 11.62 -3.70
N LEU A 243 18.18 11.52 -4.61
CA LEU A 243 18.40 11.77 -6.04
C LEU A 243 18.83 13.22 -6.33
N LEU A 244 18.16 14.21 -5.73
CA LEU A 244 18.47 15.64 -5.91
C LEU A 244 19.83 16.05 -5.33
N SER A 245 20.30 15.35 -4.28
CA SER A 245 21.60 15.59 -3.66
C SER A 245 22.78 15.11 -4.51
N ASN A 246 22.52 14.26 -5.51
CA ASN A 246 23.53 13.80 -6.45
C ASN A 246 23.94 14.96 -7.37
N SER A 247 25.20 15.41 -7.31
CA SER A 247 25.71 16.54 -8.10
C SER A 247 25.49 16.39 -9.61
N GLY A 248 25.44 15.14 -10.11
CA GLY A 248 25.16 14.84 -11.51
C GLY A 248 23.69 15.00 -11.91
N PHE A 249 22.76 15.17 -10.97
CA PHE A 249 21.33 15.32 -11.25
C PHE A 249 21.05 16.66 -11.93
N TRP A 250 21.52 17.76 -11.34
CA TRP A 250 21.30 19.11 -11.87
C TRP A 250 22.02 19.37 -13.20
N GLN A 251 23.09 18.63 -13.49
CA GLN A 251 23.76 18.67 -14.79
C GLN A 251 22.99 17.89 -15.88
N ARG A 252 22.11 16.98 -15.47
CA ARG A 252 21.33 16.11 -16.37
C ARG A 252 19.93 16.68 -16.65
N ILE A 253 19.31 17.36 -15.67
CA ILE A 253 18.01 18.06 -15.79
C ILE A 253 18.15 19.40 -16.50
#